data_AF-A0A7V3CVK6-F1
#
_entry.id   AF-A0A7V3CVK6-F1
#
_cell.length_a   1.000
_cell.length_b   1.000
_cell.length_c   1.000
_cell.angle_alpha   90.00
_cell.angle_beta   90.00
_cell.angle_gamma   90.00
#
_symmetry.space_group_name_H-M   'P 1'
#
loop_
_entity.id
_entity.type
_entity.pdbx_description
1 polymer ?
#
loop_
_entity_poly.entity_id
_entity_poly.type
_entity_poly.pdbx_seq_one_letter_code
_entity_poly.pdbx_strand_id
1 'polypeptide(L)'
;AERRYLKREININNEFKLQITEKEFLRAYAKYGKAIAHIKTMYDYLKKVANGKPFEVEVSVDETESVTTIFEHFFFANELTRLDVEFVSLAPRFVGDFEKGIDYKGDLNLFKSEYRKHLAVINHFGNYKISLHSGSDKFSVYKVIGSIRGAFTHVKTAGTSYLEALRVVAVKNPSLFKEIFNFALGLYETEKKSYHVSADLNKLKKPEEYSDSELVELFSSNDARQVLHVTFGRVLTTKIDSEFLFKDRILNCLKENEETHYEFLYKHFRKHLEPFE
;
A
#
# COMPACT_ATOMS: atom_id res chain seq x y z
N ALA A 1 -10.53 -25.20 17.18
CA ALA A 1 -10.15 -24.83 15.80
C ALA A 1 -9.94 -26.08 14.93
N GLU A 2 -9.14 -27.05 15.37
CA GLU A 2 -8.86 -28.32 14.66
C GLU A 2 -10.09 -28.99 14.03
N ARG A 3 -11.16 -29.23 14.81
CA ARG A 3 -12.40 -29.86 14.31
C ARG A 3 -13.06 -29.14 13.13
N ARG A 4 -12.80 -27.84 12.94
CA ARG A 4 -13.36 -27.02 11.85
C ARG A 4 -12.55 -27.11 10.55
N TYR A 5 -11.26 -27.42 10.63
CA TYR A 5 -10.35 -27.28 9.49
C TYR A 5 -9.60 -28.57 9.14
N LEU A 6 -9.18 -29.37 10.12
CA LEU A 6 -8.44 -30.60 9.85
C LEU A 6 -9.33 -31.66 9.19
N LYS A 7 -8.77 -32.33 8.17
CA LYS A 7 -9.40 -33.42 7.41
C LYS A 7 -10.74 -33.01 6.77
N ARG A 8 -10.91 -31.74 6.48
CA ARG A 8 -12.06 -31.20 5.75
C ARG A 8 -11.63 -30.69 4.39
N GLU A 9 -12.44 -30.99 3.40
CA GLU A 9 -12.47 -30.28 2.13
C GLU A 9 -13.40 -29.08 2.30
N ILE A 10 -12.89 -27.88 2.02
CA ILE A 10 -13.68 -26.65 2.06
C ILE A 10 -14.01 -26.26 0.63
N ASN A 11 -15.28 -26.33 0.28
CA ASN A 11 -15.77 -25.90 -1.02
C ASN A 11 -15.92 -24.38 -1.02
N ILE A 12 -15.03 -23.68 -1.74
CA ILE A 12 -15.11 -22.21 -1.92
C ILE A 12 -16.16 -21.90 -2.97
N ASN A 13 -16.11 -22.61 -4.11
CA ASN A 13 -17.12 -22.62 -5.16
C ASN A 13 -17.07 -23.96 -5.92
N ASN A 14 -17.79 -24.08 -7.04
CA ASN A 14 -17.87 -25.31 -7.83
C ASN A 14 -16.52 -25.78 -8.42
N GLU A 15 -15.58 -24.86 -8.64
CA GLU A 15 -14.30 -25.11 -9.32
C GLU A 15 -13.09 -25.05 -8.38
N PHE A 16 -13.27 -24.46 -7.18
CA PHE A 16 -12.19 -24.21 -6.25
C PHE A 16 -12.50 -24.77 -4.86
N LYS A 17 -11.65 -25.70 -4.44
CA LYS A 17 -11.71 -26.37 -3.14
C LYS A 17 -10.38 -26.25 -2.43
N LEU A 18 -10.43 -26.10 -1.11
CA LEU A 18 -9.25 -26.11 -0.26
C LEU A 18 -9.16 -27.45 0.47
N GLN A 19 -8.04 -28.16 0.26
CA GLN A 19 -7.68 -29.33 1.03
C GLN A 19 -6.67 -28.91 2.09
N ILE A 20 -7.08 -28.98 3.36
CA ILE A 20 -6.28 -28.43 4.45
C ILE A 20 -5.45 -29.52 5.08
N THR A 21 -4.14 -29.42 4.91
CA THR A 21 -3.20 -30.26 5.64
C THR A 21 -3.06 -29.80 7.09
N GLU A 22 -2.62 -30.71 7.96
CA GLU A 22 -2.33 -30.36 9.35
C GLU A 22 -1.29 -29.25 9.46
N LYS A 23 -0.26 -29.28 8.61
CA LYS A 23 0.78 -28.26 8.55
C LYS A 23 0.23 -26.87 8.20
N GLU A 24 -0.65 -26.78 7.20
CA GLU A 24 -1.27 -25.51 6.81
C GLU A 24 -2.18 -24.96 7.92
N PHE A 25 -2.98 -25.84 8.53
CA PHE A 25 -3.81 -25.49 9.69
C PHE A 25 -2.97 -24.93 10.83
N LEU A 26 -1.97 -25.68 11.30
CA LEU A 26 -1.14 -25.28 12.42
C LEU A 26 -0.38 -23.98 12.13
N ARG A 27 0.10 -23.80 10.89
CA ARG A 27 0.76 -22.55 10.47
C ARG A 27 -0.20 -21.36 10.51
N ALA A 28 -1.39 -21.46 9.92
CA ALA A 28 -2.37 -20.37 9.93
C ALA A 28 -2.83 -20.04 11.36
N TYR A 29 -3.09 -21.07 12.17
CA TYR A 29 -3.50 -20.90 13.56
C TYR A 29 -2.40 -20.25 14.42
N ALA A 30 -1.14 -20.67 14.26
CA ALA A 30 -0.01 -20.08 14.97
C ALA A 30 0.22 -18.62 14.57
N LYS A 31 0.12 -18.30 13.26
CA LYS A 31 0.29 -16.93 12.76
C LYS A 31 -0.84 -16.00 13.20
N TYR A 32 -2.10 -16.43 13.06
CA TYR A 32 -3.24 -15.51 13.12
C TYR A 32 -4.22 -15.75 14.26
N GLY A 33 -4.16 -16.88 14.96
CA GLY A 33 -5.13 -17.20 16.03
C GLY A 33 -5.20 -16.12 17.11
N LYS A 34 -4.04 -15.63 17.58
CA LYS A 34 -3.97 -14.51 18.54
C LYS A 34 -4.38 -13.18 17.91
N ALA A 35 -4.01 -12.93 16.65
CA ALA A 35 -4.37 -11.71 15.94
C ALA A 35 -5.90 -11.57 15.79
N ILE A 36 -6.59 -12.65 15.42
CA ILE A 36 -8.05 -12.71 15.31
C ILE A 36 -8.73 -12.41 16.66
N ALA A 37 -8.24 -13.02 17.75
CA ALA A 37 -8.76 -12.75 19.10
C ALA A 37 -8.58 -11.27 19.50
N HIS A 38 -7.43 -10.69 19.15
CA HIS A 38 -7.16 -9.28 19.39
C HIS A 38 -8.08 -8.37 18.56
N ILE A 39 -8.29 -8.68 17.28
CA ILE A 39 -9.22 -7.95 16.40
C ILE A 39 -10.63 -7.95 16.97
N LYS A 40 -11.13 -9.09 17.47
CA LYS A 40 -12.44 -9.14 18.14
C LYS A 40 -12.51 -8.21 19.34
N THR A 41 -11.46 -8.19 20.17
CA THR A 41 -11.38 -7.29 21.33
C THR A 41 -11.43 -5.83 20.91
N MET A 42 -10.69 -5.45 19.87
CA MET A 42 -10.68 -4.09 19.33
C MET A 42 -12.02 -3.73 18.69
N TYR A 43 -12.64 -4.64 17.95
CA TYR A 43 -13.97 -4.45 17.35
C TYR A 43 -15.04 -4.20 18.42
N ASP A 44 -15.06 -4.97 19.50
CA ASP A 44 -16.01 -4.78 20.61
C ASP A 44 -15.82 -3.42 21.28
N TYR A 45 -14.57 -3.02 21.47
CA TYR A 45 -14.24 -1.70 22.00
C TYR A 45 -14.72 -0.58 21.07
N LEU A 46 -14.45 -0.70 19.76
CA LEU A 46 -14.93 0.26 18.75
C LEU A 46 -16.45 0.36 18.76
N LYS A 47 -17.15 -0.78 18.77
CA LYS A 47 -18.62 -0.83 18.83
C LYS A 47 -19.16 -0.12 20.07
N LYS A 48 -18.52 -0.31 21.23
CA LYS A 48 -18.86 0.38 22.48
C LYS A 48 -18.63 1.89 22.39
N VAL A 49 -17.47 2.33 21.89
CA VAL A 49 -17.10 3.75 21.82
C VAL A 49 -17.87 4.50 20.75
N ALA A 50 -18.13 3.86 19.60
CA ALA A 50 -18.92 4.44 18.52
C ALA A 50 -20.35 4.76 18.95
N ASN A 51 -20.89 4.04 19.94
CA ASN A 51 -22.18 4.32 20.58
C ASN A 51 -23.32 4.54 19.56
N GLY A 52 -23.46 3.61 18.62
CA GLY A 52 -24.47 3.66 17.55
C GLY A 52 -24.06 4.49 16.32
N LYS A 53 -22.91 5.18 16.32
CA LYS A 53 -22.37 5.80 15.10
C LYS A 53 -21.80 4.74 14.16
N PRO A 54 -21.93 4.92 12.83
CA PRO A 54 -21.33 4.00 11.87
C PRO A 54 -19.80 4.06 11.95
N PHE A 55 -19.16 2.91 11.78
CA PHE A 55 -17.72 2.77 11.63
C PHE A 55 -17.42 1.63 10.67
N GLU A 56 -16.25 1.67 10.06
CA GLU A 56 -15.77 0.61 9.19
C GLU A 56 -14.51 0.00 9.79
N VAL A 57 -14.36 -1.32 9.64
CA VAL A 57 -13.14 -2.03 10.03
C VAL A 57 -12.51 -2.64 8.80
N GLU A 58 -11.25 -2.29 8.58
CA GLU A 58 -10.37 -3.03 7.68
C GLU A 58 -9.40 -3.87 8.50
N VAL A 59 -9.11 -5.07 8.01
CA VAL A 59 -8.09 -5.96 8.57
C VAL A 59 -6.90 -6.01 7.61
N SER A 60 -5.68 -5.81 8.11
CA SER A 60 -4.46 -5.83 7.30
C SER A 60 -3.44 -6.83 7.84
N VAL A 61 -2.83 -7.58 6.92
CA VAL A 61 -1.71 -8.50 7.16
C VAL A 61 -0.66 -8.40 6.03
N ASP A 62 -0.66 -7.30 5.28
CA ASP A 62 0.22 -7.09 4.12
C ASP A 62 1.68 -6.87 4.50
N GLU A 63 1.96 -6.29 5.67
CA GLU A 63 3.31 -6.07 6.19
C GLU A 63 3.89 -7.28 6.96
N THR A 64 3.43 -8.50 6.64
CA THR A 64 4.00 -9.74 7.20
C THR A 64 5.19 -10.23 6.37
N GLU A 65 6.07 -11.08 6.91
CA GLU A 65 7.25 -11.56 6.15
C GLU A 65 6.88 -12.52 5.01
N SER A 66 5.81 -13.29 5.18
CA SER A 66 5.40 -14.35 4.25
C SER A 66 4.13 -13.96 3.50
N VAL A 67 4.08 -14.27 2.20
CA VAL A 67 2.85 -14.19 1.40
C VAL A 67 1.67 -14.85 2.12
N THR A 68 0.53 -14.18 2.13
CA THR A 68 -0.71 -14.72 2.70
C THR A 68 -1.22 -15.84 1.81
N THR A 69 -1.22 -17.07 2.30
CA THR A 69 -1.74 -18.19 1.51
C THR A 69 -3.27 -18.09 1.35
N ILE A 70 -3.84 -18.80 0.38
CA ILE A 70 -5.30 -18.79 0.19
C ILE A 70 -6.03 -19.35 1.40
N PHE A 71 -5.50 -20.42 2.00
CA PHE A 71 -6.08 -20.96 3.23
C PHE A 71 -5.94 -19.99 4.40
N GLU A 72 -4.84 -19.26 4.52
CA GLU A 72 -4.68 -18.22 5.54
C GLU A 72 -5.72 -17.11 5.37
N HIS A 73 -5.97 -16.63 4.14
CA HIS A 73 -7.05 -15.68 3.85
C HIS A 73 -8.40 -16.25 4.28
N PHE A 74 -8.75 -17.47 3.83
CA PHE A 74 -10.01 -18.13 4.21
C PHE A 74 -10.15 -18.27 5.72
N PHE A 75 -9.10 -18.74 6.40
CA PHE A 75 -9.06 -18.92 7.85
C PHE A 75 -9.37 -17.61 8.58
N PHE A 76 -8.77 -16.51 8.12
CA PHE A 76 -9.00 -15.17 8.68
C PHE A 76 -10.46 -14.74 8.52
N ALA A 77 -10.99 -14.76 7.29
CA ALA A 77 -12.36 -14.34 7.00
C ALA A 77 -13.40 -15.22 7.72
N ASN A 78 -13.18 -16.54 7.76
CA ASN A 78 -14.09 -17.48 8.42
C ASN A 78 -14.13 -17.27 9.94
N GLU A 79 -12.97 -17.12 10.59
CA GLU A 79 -12.95 -16.95 12.05
C GLU A 79 -13.45 -15.58 12.49
N LEU A 80 -13.21 -14.51 11.71
CA LEU A 80 -13.82 -13.19 11.98
C LEU A 80 -15.34 -13.24 11.84
N THR A 81 -15.84 -13.86 10.76
CA THR A 81 -17.28 -14.06 10.55
C THR A 81 -17.90 -14.88 11.68
N ARG A 82 -17.24 -15.98 12.11
CA ARG A 82 -17.68 -16.82 13.23
C ARG A 82 -17.72 -16.05 14.56
N LEU A 83 -16.92 -15.00 14.70
CA LEU A 83 -16.86 -14.16 15.89
C LEU A 83 -17.73 -12.91 15.76
N ASP A 84 -18.61 -12.82 14.76
CA ASP A 84 -19.48 -11.67 14.51
C ASP A 84 -18.70 -10.34 14.39
N VAL A 85 -17.50 -10.39 13.79
CA VAL A 85 -16.73 -9.19 13.43
C VAL A 85 -17.12 -8.78 12.02
N GLU A 86 -17.72 -7.60 11.90
CA GLU A 86 -18.01 -6.98 10.60
C GLU A 86 -16.79 -6.20 10.11
N PHE A 87 -16.34 -6.47 8.88
CA PHE A 87 -15.21 -5.80 8.26
C PHE A 87 -15.50 -5.54 6.78
N VAL A 88 -15.05 -4.39 6.27
CA VAL A 88 -15.33 -3.95 4.89
C VAL A 88 -14.25 -4.35 3.90
N SER A 89 -13.05 -4.65 4.40
CA SER A 89 -11.93 -5.08 3.57
C SER A 89 -10.87 -5.87 4.35
N LEU A 90 -10.11 -6.67 3.60
CA LEU A 90 -8.94 -7.40 4.08
C LEU A 90 -7.76 -7.13 3.14
N ALA A 91 -6.62 -6.73 3.69
CA ALA A 91 -5.36 -6.52 2.95
C ALA A 91 -4.40 -7.69 3.15
N PRO A 92 -4.32 -8.66 2.22
CA PRO A 92 -3.35 -9.74 2.28
C PRO A 92 -1.97 -9.28 1.81
N ARG A 93 -0.92 -10.00 2.20
CA ARG A 93 0.38 -9.91 1.53
C ARG A 93 0.34 -10.72 0.25
N PHE A 94 0.32 -10.06 -0.89
CA PHE A 94 0.36 -10.69 -2.21
C PHE A 94 1.75 -11.26 -2.55
N VAL A 95 1.79 -12.13 -3.57
CA VAL A 95 3.04 -12.55 -4.23
C VAL A 95 3.73 -11.35 -4.89
N GLY A 96 5.07 -11.45 -5.02
CA GLY A 96 5.93 -10.37 -5.51
C GLY A 96 6.06 -9.22 -4.51
N ASP A 97 6.65 -8.11 -4.96
CA ASP A 97 7.01 -7.00 -4.08
C ASP A 97 6.24 -5.72 -4.42
N PHE A 98 5.67 -5.13 -3.37
CA PHE A 98 4.89 -3.89 -3.39
C PHE A 98 5.66 -2.75 -2.72
N GLU A 99 6.84 -2.44 -3.24
CA GLU A 99 7.68 -1.37 -2.69
C GLU A 99 7.04 0.02 -2.85
N LYS A 100 7.35 0.95 -1.95
CA LYS A 100 6.77 2.30 -1.96
C LYS A 100 7.27 3.10 -3.18
N GLY A 101 6.39 3.90 -3.79
CA GLY A 101 6.74 4.87 -4.83
C GLY A 101 7.07 4.30 -6.21
N ILE A 102 6.93 2.99 -6.45
CA ILE A 102 7.26 2.33 -7.73
C ILE A 102 6.21 1.29 -8.12
N ASP A 103 6.28 0.81 -9.36
CA ASP A 103 5.41 -0.28 -9.84
C ASP A 103 5.79 -1.64 -9.22
N TYR A 104 4.92 -2.62 -9.38
CA TYR A 104 5.06 -3.99 -8.89
C TYR A 104 6.30 -4.69 -9.46
N LYS A 105 6.98 -5.47 -8.61
CA LYS A 105 8.08 -6.36 -9.02
C LYS A 105 7.66 -7.82 -8.86
N GLY A 106 7.60 -8.55 -9.97
CA GLY A 106 7.31 -9.98 -9.98
C GLY A 106 6.59 -10.41 -11.25
N ASP A 107 6.14 -11.67 -11.26
CA ASP A 107 5.36 -12.21 -12.37
C ASP A 107 3.89 -11.79 -12.26
N LEU A 108 3.41 -11.02 -13.24
CA LEU A 108 2.03 -10.54 -13.32
C LEU A 108 1.02 -11.67 -13.60
N ASN A 109 1.43 -12.75 -14.28
CA ASN A 109 0.57 -13.91 -14.51
C ASN A 109 0.37 -14.69 -13.21
N LEU A 110 1.46 -14.88 -12.45
CA LEU A 110 1.38 -15.47 -11.11
C LEU A 110 0.48 -14.61 -10.21
N PHE A 111 0.72 -13.29 -10.14
CA PHE A 111 -0.13 -12.36 -9.40
C PHE A 111 -1.61 -12.50 -9.81
N LYS A 112 -1.91 -12.48 -11.11
CA LYS A 112 -3.29 -12.63 -11.63
C LYS A 112 -3.94 -13.93 -11.17
N SER A 113 -3.21 -15.04 -11.22
CA SER A 113 -3.72 -16.35 -10.81
C SER A 113 -4.00 -16.44 -9.30
N GLU A 114 -3.10 -15.89 -8.47
CA GLU A 114 -3.28 -15.85 -7.02
C GLU A 114 -4.39 -14.86 -6.61
N TYR A 115 -4.47 -13.71 -7.27
CA TYR A 115 -5.53 -12.72 -7.05
C TYR A 115 -6.91 -13.32 -7.28
N ARG A 116 -7.10 -14.11 -8.35
CA ARG A 116 -8.37 -14.81 -8.62
C ARG A 116 -8.75 -15.79 -7.51
N LYS A 117 -7.78 -16.47 -6.89
CA LYS A 117 -8.05 -17.36 -5.75
C LYS A 117 -8.48 -16.58 -4.52
N HIS A 118 -7.85 -15.44 -4.23
CA HIS A 118 -8.30 -14.55 -3.16
C HIS A 118 -9.70 -13.96 -3.43
N LEU A 119 -9.98 -13.58 -4.68
CA LEU A 119 -11.32 -13.12 -5.08
C LEU A 119 -12.37 -14.21 -4.93
N ALA A 120 -12.04 -15.48 -5.20
CA ALA A 120 -12.94 -16.60 -4.95
C ALA A 120 -13.29 -16.74 -3.45
N VAL A 121 -12.31 -16.54 -2.56
CA VAL A 121 -12.55 -16.53 -1.10
C VAL A 121 -13.46 -15.37 -0.71
N ILE A 122 -13.24 -14.17 -1.24
CA ILE A 122 -14.13 -13.02 -1.00
C ILE A 122 -15.56 -13.32 -1.43
N ASN A 123 -15.73 -13.82 -2.66
CA ASN A 123 -17.05 -14.11 -3.21
C ASN A 123 -17.79 -15.20 -2.41
N HIS A 124 -17.06 -16.11 -1.77
CA HIS A 124 -17.63 -17.11 -0.87
C HIS A 124 -18.27 -16.50 0.38
N PHE A 125 -17.68 -15.44 0.96
CA PHE A 125 -18.25 -14.75 2.12
C PHE A 125 -19.21 -13.60 1.74
N GLY A 126 -18.94 -12.93 0.62
CA GLY A 126 -19.82 -11.92 0.01
C GLY A 126 -19.92 -10.57 0.74
N ASN A 127 -19.12 -10.33 1.78
CA ASN A 127 -19.28 -9.19 2.69
C ASN A 127 -18.08 -8.23 2.81
N TYR A 128 -16.99 -8.43 2.05
CA TYR A 128 -15.82 -7.55 2.10
C TYR A 128 -15.09 -7.43 0.75
N LYS A 129 -14.12 -6.51 0.67
CA LYS A 129 -13.27 -6.25 -0.51
C LYS A 129 -11.81 -6.62 -0.24
N ILE A 130 -11.02 -6.87 -1.29
CA ILE A 130 -9.56 -6.83 -1.15
C ILE A 130 -9.15 -5.38 -0.95
N SER A 131 -8.22 -5.14 -0.02
CA SER A 131 -7.54 -3.87 0.15
C SER A 131 -6.10 -3.97 -0.31
N LEU A 132 -5.69 -3.08 -1.22
CA LEU A 132 -4.33 -2.98 -1.71
C LEU A 132 -3.59 -1.87 -0.96
N HIS A 133 -2.76 -2.28 -0.01
CA HIS A 133 -1.78 -1.43 0.67
C HIS A 133 -0.55 -1.23 -0.21
N SER A 134 0.19 -0.15 0.06
CA SER A 134 1.28 0.30 -0.82
C SER A 134 0.82 0.45 -2.28
N GLY A 135 -0.46 0.77 -2.49
CA GLY A 135 -1.10 0.74 -3.80
C GLY A 135 -0.53 1.79 -4.75
N SER A 136 -0.09 2.94 -4.24
CA SER A 136 0.51 3.98 -5.07
C SER A 136 1.48 3.42 -6.12
N ASP A 137 1.26 3.86 -7.36
CA ASP A 137 2.08 3.59 -8.55
C ASP A 137 2.13 2.14 -9.04
N LYS A 138 1.27 1.25 -8.54
CA LYS A 138 1.15 -0.15 -8.97
C LYS A 138 0.37 -0.31 -10.28
N PHE A 139 0.68 0.49 -11.29
CA PHE A 139 -0.08 0.60 -12.54
C PHE A 139 -0.25 -0.74 -13.27
N SER A 140 0.80 -1.56 -13.31
CA SER A 140 0.73 -2.89 -13.93
C SER A 140 -0.26 -3.81 -13.23
N VAL A 141 -0.26 -3.82 -11.90
CA VAL A 141 -1.20 -4.59 -11.07
C VAL A 141 -2.62 -4.07 -11.22
N TYR A 142 -2.83 -2.75 -11.30
CA TYR A 142 -4.17 -2.19 -11.52
C TYR A 142 -4.78 -2.64 -12.84
N LYS A 143 -4.00 -2.67 -13.93
CA LYS A 143 -4.46 -3.23 -15.21
C LYS A 143 -4.85 -4.69 -15.09
N VAL A 144 -4.09 -5.47 -14.31
CA VAL A 144 -4.45 -6.88 -14.04
C VAL A 144 -5.76 -6.97 -13.27
N ILE A 145 -5.91 -6.24 -12.16
CA ILE A 145 -7.10 -6.30 -11.31
C ILE A 145 -8.34 -5.82 -12.08
N GLY A 146 -8.24 -4.67 -12.76
CA GLY A 146 -9.33 -4.12 -13.57
C GLY A 146 -9.78 -5.03 -14.71
N SER A 147 -8.88 -5.87 -15.24
CA SER A 147 -9.25 -6.90 -16.23
C SER A 147 -10.09 -8.06 -15.66
N ILE A 148 -10.30 -8.12 -14.34
CA ILE A 148 -11.02 -9.20 -13.65
C ILE A 148 -12.40 -8.69 -13.22
N ARG A 149 -13.45 -9.22 -13.85
CA ARG A 149 -14.83 -8.86 -13.52
C ARG A 149 -15.15 -9.18 -12.05
N GLY A 150 -15.78 -8.23 -11.36
CA GLY A 150 -16.19 -8.37 -9.96
C GLY A 150 -15.07 -8.16 -8.93
N ALA A 151 -13.87 -7.78 -9.36
CA ALA A 151 -12.74 -7.48 -8.48
C ALA A 151 -12.86 -6.09 -7.80
N PHE A 152 -13.89 -5.90 -6.97
CA PHE A 152 -14.04 -4.68 -6.18
C PHE A 152 -12.87 -4.53 -5.20
N THR A 153 -12.11 -3.45 -5.35
CA THR A 153 -10.83 -3.25 -4.66
C THR A 153 -10.84 -1.92 -3.92
N HIS A 154 -10.42 -1.92 -2.66
CA HIS A 154 -10.05 -0.71 -1.95
C HIS A 154 -8.56 -0.45 -2.20
N VAL A 155 -8.21 0.74 -2.69
CA VAL A 155 -6.82 1.10 -2.99
C VAL A 155 -6.37 2.18 -2.02
N LYS A 156 -5.24 1.97 -1.36
CA LYS A 156 -4.64 2.96 -0.46
C LYS A 156 -3.45 3.65 -1.10
N THR A 157 -3.55 4.97 -1.23
CA THR A 157 -2.46 5.85 -1.65
C THR A 157 -2.17 6.89 -0.57
N ALA A 158 -0.91 7.26 -0.40
CA ALA A 158 -0.53 8.33 0.51
C ALA A 158 0.70 9.09 0.00
N GLY A 159 1.88 8.46 0.05
CA GLY A 159 3.15 9.12 -0.24
C GLY A 159 3.30 9.60 -1.68
N THR A 160 2.57 9.02 -2.66
CA THR A 160 2.62 9.54 -4.03
C THR A 160 2.04 10.96 -4.15
N SER A 161 1.06 11.34 -3.31
CA SER A 161 0.56 12.72 -3.28
C SER A 161 1.64 13.70 -2.82
N TYR A 162 2.49 13.28 -1.88
CA TYR A 162 3.66 14.06 -1.48
C TYR A 162 4.71 14.15 -2.61
N LEU A 163 4.90 13.08 -3.38
CA LEU A 163 5.75 13.13 -4.57
C LEU A 163 5.20 14.11 -5.62
N GLU A 164 3.89 14.13 -5.88
CA GLU A 164 3.29 15.10 -6.79
C GLU A 164 3.40 16.54 -6.27
N ALA A 165 3.33 16.75 -4.95
CA ALA A 165 3.63 18.05 -4.34
C ALA A 165 5.09 18.48 -4.57
N LEU A 166 6.06 17.58 -4.38
CA LEU A 166 7.45 17.87 -4.71
C LEU A 166 7.69 18.09 -6.20
N ARG A 167 6.89 17.46 -7.08
CA ARG A 167 6.95 17.71 -8.53
C ARG A 167 6.60 19.16 -8.85
N VAL A 168 5.64 19.75 -8.14
CA VAL A 168 5.36 21.20 -8.25
C VAL A 168 6.57 22.02 -7.84
N VAL A 169 7.23 21.66 -6.74
CA VAL A 169 8.44 22.36 -6.28
C VAL A 169 9.56 22.24 -7.32
N ALA A 170 9.78 21.07 -7.91
CA ALA A 170 10.78 20.89 -8.98
C ALA A 170 10.52 21.79 -10.19
N VAL A 171 9.25 21.97 -10.57
CA VAL A 171 8.86 22.81 -11.72
C VAL A 171 8.92 24.31 -11.39
N LYS A 172 8.48 24.71 -10.20
CA LYS A 172 8.23 26.12 -9.84
C LYS A 172 9.35 26.75 -9.04
N ASN A 173 10.11 25.95 -8.30
CA ASN A 173 11.26 26.36 -7.51
C ASN A 173 12.36 25.28 -7.55
N PRO A 174 13.01 25.09 -8.72
CA PRO A 174 14.02 24.05 -8.90
C PRO A 174 15.18 24.16 -7.92
N SER A 175 15.55 25.38 -7.50
CA SER A 175 16.58 25.59 -6.47
C SER A 175 16.17 24.94 -5.14
N LEU A 176 14.97 25.21 -4.65
CA LEU A 176 14.45 24.57 -3.42
C LEU A 176 14.38 23.05 -3.59
N PHE A 177 13.97 22.56 -4.76
CA PHE A 177 13.93 21.12 -5.00
C PHE A 177 15.32 20.47 -4.96
N LYS A 178 16.36 21.12 -5.50
CA LYS A 178 17.75 20.65 -5.41
C LYS A 178 18.20 20.54 -3.95
N GLU A 179 17.88 21.52 -3.11
CA GLU A 179 18.18 21.48 -1.67
C GLU A 179 17.50 20.29 -0.98
N ILE A 180 16.20 20.09 -1.25
CA ILE A 180 15.42 18.96 -0.69
C ILE A 180 15.99 17.63 -1.16
N PHE A 181 16.31 17.50 -2.45
CA PHE A 181 16.82 16.26 -3.02
C PHE A 181 18.20 15.92 -2.47
N ASN A 182 19.09 16.91 -2.31
CA ASN A 182 20.39 16.72 -1.65
C ASN A 182 20.23 16.19 -0.22
N PHE A 183 19.32 16.83 0.54
CA PHE A 183 19.02 16.44 1.91
C PHE A 183 18.46 15.00 1.98
N ALA A 184 17.57 14.65 1.06
CA ALA A 184 17.00 13.31 0.97
C ALA A 184 18.06 12.24 0.62
N LEU A 185 18.96 12.52 -0.33
CA LEU A 185 20.05 11.62 -0.70
C LEU A 185 20.95 11.31 0.51
N GLY A 186 21.28 12.33 1.32
CA GLY A 186 22.11 12.17 2.53
C GLY A 186 21.45 11.36 3.64
N LEU A 187 20.13 11.18 3.61
CA LEU A 187 19.37 10.49 4.67
C LEU A 187 18.83 9.12 4.26
N TYR A 188 18.82 8.80 2.97
CA TYR A 188 18.15 7.62 2.43
C TYR A 188 18.54 6.32 3.14
N GLU A 189 19.84 6.07 3.35
CA GLU A 189 20.33 4.84 4.00
C GLU A 189 19.83 4.67 5.45
N THR A 190 19.52 5.78 6.13
CA THR A 190 18.97 5.74 7.48
C THR A 190 17.45 5.60 7.44
N GLU A 191 16.77 6.42 6.66
CA GLU A 191 15.29 6.46 6.63
C GLU A 191 14.70 5.21 5.97
N LYS A 192 15.39 4.60 4.99
CA LYS A 192 14.93 3.36 4.34
C LYS A 192 14.77 2.20 5.31
N LYS A 193 15.40 2.20 6.49
CA LYS A 193 15.28 1.12 7.48
C LYS A 193 13.85 0.89 7.98
N SER A 194 12.99 1.90 7.88
CA SER A 194 11.58 1.81 8.25
C SER A 194 10.67 1.44 7.07
N TYR A 195 11.22 1.17 5.89
CA TYR A 195 10.48 0.91 4.66
C TYR A 195 11.06 -0.26 3.88
N HIS A 196 10.20 -1.00 3.19
CA HIS A 196 10.65 -1.98 2.20
C HIS A 196 10.85 -1.29 0.83
N VAL A 197 12.08 -0.87 0.54
CA VAL A 197 12.51 -0.16 -0.68
C VAL A 197 13.92 -0.59 -1.10
N SER A 198 14.29 -0.33 -2.36
CA SER A 198 15.52 -0.87 -2.96
C SER A 198 16.27 0.11 -3.89
N ALA A 199 16.03 1.41 -3.75
CA ALA A 199 16.68 2.43 -4.56
C ALA A 199 18.21 2.30 -4.51
N ASP A 200 18.83 2.43 -5.68
CA ASP A 200 20.26 2.44 -5.88
C ASP A 200 20.75 3.87 -6.08
N LEU A 201 21.41 4.42 -5.05
CA LEU A 201 21.93 5.79 -5.08
C LEU A 201 23.00 5.99 -6.17
N ASN A 202 23.67 4.94 -6.64
CA ASN A 202 24.68 5.06 -7.69
C ASN A 202 24.08 5.41 -9.07
N LYS A 203 22.77 5.25 -9.24
CA LYS A 203 22.05 5.65 -10.45
C LYS A 203 21.60 7.11 -10.43
N LEU A 204 21.83 7.81 -9.32
CA LEU A 204 21.43 9.20 -9.13
C LEU A 204 22.68 10.09 -9.16
N LYS A 205 22.58 11.22 -9.86
CA LYS A 205 23.60 12.26 -9.90
C LYS A 205 23.45 13.18 -8.69
N LYS A 206 24.45 14.05 -8.47
CA LYS A 206 24.27 15.14 -7.51
C LYS A 206 23.20 16.12 -8.02
N PRO A 207 22.41 16.75 -7.13
CA PRO A 207 21.33 17.66 -7.53
C PRO A 207 21.78 18.81 -8.45
N GLU A 208 23.01 19.29 -8.30
CA GLU A 208 23.59 20.38 -9.09
C GLU A 208 23.89 19.97 -10.53
N GLU A 209 24.08 18.67 -10.79
CA GLU A 209 24.38 18.10 -12.10
C GLU A 209 23.14 17.90 -12.98
N TYR A 210 21.94 18.07 -12.40
CA TYR A 210 20.68 18.03 -13.14
C TYR A 210 20.27 19.43 -13.63
N SER A 211 19.91 19.50 -14.91
CA SER A 211 19.13 20.62 -15.44
C SER A 211 17.72 20.65 -14.83
N ASP A 212 17.06 21.81 -14.86
CA ASP A 212 15.72 21.96 -14.28
C ASP A 212 14.69 21.02 -14.93
N SER A 213 14.82 20.71 -16.22
CA SER A 213 13.98 19.72 -16.89
C SER A 213 14.24 18.29 -16.39
N GLU A 214 15.51 17.91 -16.19
CA GLU A 214 15.84 16.58 -15.67
C GLU A 214 15.34 16.38 -14.22
N LEU A 215 15.28 17.45 -13.40
CA LEU A 215 14.71 17.36 -12.05
C LEU A 215 13.25 16.91 -12.07
N VAL A 216 12.48 17.35 -13.06
CA VAL A 216 11.08 16.93 -13.24
C VAL A 216 11.00 15.48 -13.70
N GLU A 217 11.95 15.03 -14.52
CA GLU A 217 12.04 13.65 -14.98
C GLU A 217 12.37 12.65 -13.86
N LEU A 218 12.99 13.10 -12.76
CA LEU A 218 13.24 12.27 -11.57
C LEU A 218 11.95 11.67 -10.98
N PHE A 219 10.79 12.29 -11.17
CA PHE A 219 9.51 11.75 -10.73
C PHE A 219 9.01 10.56 -11.57
N SER A 220 9.77 10.14 -12.59
CA SER A 220 9.61 8.89 -13.33
C SER A 220 10.70 7.87 -13.01
N SER A 221 11.73 8.25 -12.23
CA SER A 221 12.81 7.35 -11.81
C SER A 221 12.40 6.58 -10.54
N ASN A 222 12.51 5.26 -10.59
CA ASN A 222 12.23 4.41 -9.43
C ASN A 222 13.10 4.78 -8.21
N ASP A 223 14.39 4.96 -8.45
CA ASP A 223 15.37 5.22 -7.39
C ASP A 223 15.13 6.59 -6.74
N ALA A 224 14.95 7.64 -7.56
CA ALA A 224 14.72 8.99 -7.05
C ALA A 224 13.38 9.11 -6.31
N ARG A 225 12.31 8.51 -6.86
CA ARG A 225 10.99 8.47 -6.20
C ARG A 225 11.05 7.82 -4.84
N GLN A 226 11.77 6.70 -4.71
CA GLN A 226 11.92 6.02 -3.42
C GLN A 226 12.69 6.86 -2.41
N VAL A 227 13.81 7.48 -2.81
CA VAL A 227 14.60 8.39 -1.96
C VAL A 227 13.73 9.52 -1.42
N LEU A 228 13.00 10.20 -2.30
CA LEU A 228 12.09 11.29 -1.92
C LEU A 228 10.95 10.78 -1.03
N HIS A 229 10.35 9.63 -1.37
CA HIS A 229 9.20 9.09 -0.67
C HIS A 229 9.53 8.76 0.79
N VAL A 230 10.62 8.04 1.07
CA VAL A 230 10.89 7.55 2.43
C VAL A 230 11.43 8.64 3.36
N THR A 231 11.97 9.72 2.80
CA THR A 231 12.56 10.83 3.57
C THR A 231 11.56 11.94 3.91
N PHE A 232 10.29 11.82 3.51
CA PHE A 232 9.27 12.87 3.69
C PHE A 232 9.16 13.37 5.14
N GLY A 233 9.24 12.45 6.12
CA GLY A 233 9.16 12.80 7.53
C GLY A 233 10.26 13.78 7.91
N ARG A 234 11.51 13.49 7.54
CA ARG A 234 12.65 14.37 7.80
C ARG A 234 12.56 15.68 7.03
N VAL A 235 12.16 15.65 5.76
CA VAL A 235 11.98 16.88 4.96
C VAL A 235 10.96 17.82 5.62
N LEU A 236 9.86 17.28 6.14
CA LEU A 236 8.75 18.07 6.68
C LEU A 236 8.90 18.42 8.18
N THR A 237 9.76 17.74 8.93
CA THR A 237 9.89 17.96 10.38
C THR A 237 11.25 18.47 10.85
N THR A 238 12.28 18.46 10.01
CA THR A 238 13.60 18.98 10.38
C THR A 238 13.53 20.49 10.59
N LYS A 239 14.18 20.98 11.65
CA LYS A 239 14.20 22.39 12.02
C LYS A 239 15.62 22.93 12.18
N ILE A 240 15.80 24.20 11.83
CA ILE A 240 16.99 25.02 12.16
C ILE A 240 16.47 26.26 12.89
N ASP A 241 17.05 26.58 14.04
CA ASP A 241 16.65 27.74 14.87
C ASP A 241 15.13 27.83 15.15
N SER A 242 14.50 26.67 15.40
CA SER A 242 13.05 26.49 15.65
C SER A 242 12.12 26.61 14.43
N GLU A 243 12.64 26.99 13.27
CA GLU A 243 11.92 27.08 12.00
C GLU A 243 12.04 25.78 11.21
N PHE A 244 11.01 25.41 10.44
CA PHE A 244 11.09 24.22 9.59
C PHE A 244 12.01 24.48 8.40
N LEU A 245 12.96 23.57 8.18
CA LEU A 245 13.97 23.71 7.14
C LEU A 245 13.36 23.82 5.73
N PHE A 246 12.36 23.00 5.42
CA PHE A 246 11.72 22.97 4.09
C PHE A 246 10.21 23.14 4.11
N LYS A 247 9.52 22.70 5.17
CA LYS A 247 8.05 22.59 5.20
C LYS A 247 7.35 23.87 4.76
N ASP A 248 7.70 25.01 5.36
CA ASP A 248 6.99 26.27 5.08
C ASP A 248 7.27 26.77 3.66
N ARG A 249 8.49 26.59 3.16
CA ARG A 249 8.88 26.90 1.77
C ARG A 249 8.14 26.01 0.76
N ILE A 250 8.00 24.71 1.04
CA ILE A 250 7.21 23.77 0.23
C ILE A 250 5.74 24.21 0.22
N LEU A 251 5.15 24.46 1.40
CA LEU A 251 3.73 24.84 1.50
C LEU A 251 3.44 26.17 0.81
N ASN A 252 4.33 27.16 0.91
CA ASN A 252 4.16 28.44 0.20
C ASN A 252 4.26 28.24 -1.32
N CYS A 253 5.22 27.47 -1.80
CA CYS A 253 5.33 27.14 -3.23
C CYS A 253 4.06 26.46 -3.77
N LEU A 254 3.44 25.56 -2.98
CA LEU A 254 2.19 24.91 -3.35
C LEU A 254 1.01 25.88 -3.36
N LYS A 255 0.88 26.76 -2.37
CA LYS A 255 -0.19 27.77 -2.31
C LYS A 255 -0.12 28.74 -3.49
N GLU A 256 1.08 29.18 -3.86
CA GLU A 256 1.29 30.08 -5.00
C GLU A 256 1.03 29.38 -6.36
N ASN A 257 1.04 28.05 -6.40
CA ASN A 257 0.92 27.24 -7.61
C ASN A 257 -0.16 26.15 -7.48
N GLU A 258 -1.26 26.46 -6.81
CA GLU A 258 -2.34 25.51 -6.46
C GLU A 258 -2.89 24.78 -7.69
N GLU A 259 -3.15 25.50 -8.78
CA GLU A 259 -3.65 24.91 -10.04
C GLU A 259 -2.67 23.89 -10.64
N THR A 260 -1.36 24.16 -10.59
CA THR A 260 -0.34 23.21 -11.04
C THR A 260 -0.34 21.94 -10.18
N HIS A 261 -0.53 22.10 -8.86
CA HIS A 261 -0.64 20.96 -7.95
C HIS A 261 -1.88 20.10 -8.25
N TYR A 262 -3.04 20.73 -8.46
CA TYR A 262 -4.26 20.03 -8.83
C TYR A 262 -4.17 19.33 -10.18
N GLU A 263 -3.54 19.96 -11.18
CA GLU A 263 -3.31 19.33 -12.47
C GLU A 263 -2.44 18.06 -12.35
N PHE A 264 -1.36 18.11 -11.56
CA PHE A 264 -0.50 16.96 -11.31
C PHE A 264 -1.23 15.84 -10.55
N LEU A 265 -1.95 16.17 -9.47
CA LEU A 265 -2.76 15.19 -8.75
C LEU A 265 -3.82 14.55 -9.65
N TYR A 266 -4.54 15.36 -10.44
CA TYR A 266 -5.56 14.86 -11.36
C TYR A 266 -4.95 13.89 -12.37
N LYS A 267 -3.90 14.30 -13.09
CA LYS A 267 -3.22 13.44 -14.07
C LYS A 267 -2.68 12.16 -13.42
N HIS A 268 -2.13 12.27 -12.22
CA HIS A 268 -1.55 11.14 -11.50
C HIS A 268 -2.62 10.12 -11.06
N PHE A 269 -3.72 10.59 -10.46
CA PHE A 269 -4.80 9.71 -10.01
C PHE A 269 -5.70 9.20 -11.14
N ARG A 270 -5.82 9.91 -12.27
CA ARG A 270 -6.44 9.35 -13.47
C ARG A 270 -5.76 8.06 -13.91
N LYS A 271 -4.41 8.02 -13.92
CA LYS A 271 -3.66 6.78 -14.21
C LYS A 271 -3.91 5.64 -13.21
N HIS A 272 -4.26 5.97 -11.96
CA HIS A 272 -4.60 4.99 -10.93
C HIS A 272 -6.01 4.43 -11.12
N LEU A 273 -6.96 5.27 -11.52
CA LEU A 273 -8.38 4.95 -11.58
C LEU A 273 -8.82 4.37 -12.92
N GLU A 274 -8.26 4.86 -14.04
CA GLU A 274 -8.59 4.43 -15.40
C GLU A 274 -8.53 2.91 -15.61
N PRO A 275 -7.59 2.13 -15.01
CA PRO A 275 -7.61 0.69 -15.15
C PRO A 275 -8.85 0.00 -14.59
N PHE A 276 -9.63 0.65 -13.72
CA PHE A 276 -10.83 0.10 -13.08
C PHE A 276 -12.15 0.56 -13.72
N GLU A 277 -12.09 1.39 -14.77
CA GLU A 277 -13.24 1.84 -15.57
C GLU A 277 -13.60 0.81 -16.64
#